data_AF-A0A196MEB3-F1
#
_entry.id   AF-A0A196MEB3-F1
#
_cell.length_a   1.000
_cell.length_b   1.000
_cell.length_c   1.000
_cell.angle_alpha   90.00
_cell.angle_beta   90.00
_cell.angle_gamma   90.00
#
_symmetry.space_group_name_H-M   'P 1'
#
loop_
_entity.id
_entity.type
_entity.pdbx_description
1 polymer ?
#
loop_
_entity_poly.entity_id
_entity_poly.type
_entity_poly.pdbx_seq_one_letter_code
_entity_poly.pdbx_strand_id
1 'polypeptide(L)'
;MARLLASRELPRRRQPFRIVQKGYPDIFAADWAEASRQYSDRRDLTGLGASMFPDATLLVEHVPVGRISYNGRIWLPGEWHPEDRPLYDNRIPPGA
;
A
#
# COMPACT_ATOMS: atom_id res chain seq x y z
N MET A 1 -7.22 -22.98 -43.59
CA MET A 1 -6.72 -23.79 -42.45
C MET A 1 -5.92 -22.88 -41.53
N ALA A 2 -6.37 -22.75 -40.26
CA ALA A 2 -5.64 -22.30 -39.05
C ALA A 2 -4.94 -20.91 -39.02
N ARG A 3 -4.93 -20.11 -37.94
CA ARG A 3 -5.66 -20.08 -36.65
C ARG A 3 -5.39 -18.70 -36.02
N LEU A 4 -6.38 -18.25 -35.24
CA LEU A 4 -6.53 -17.02 -34.47
C LEU A 4 -5.28 -16.31 -33.89
N LEU A 5 -5.38 -14.97 -33.96
CA LEU A 5 -4.82 -13.95 -33.06
C LEU A 5 -5.05 -14.29 -31.58
N ALA A 6 -4.03 -14.07 -30.75
CA ALA A 6 -4.21 -13.67 -29.36
C ALA A 6 -2.90 -13.07 -28.83
N SER A 7 -2.77 -11.75 -28.90
CA SER A 7 -1.88 -11.01 -28.01
C SER A 7 -2.31 -11.37 -26.58
N ARG A 8 -1.44 -12.08 -25.86
CA ARG A 8 -1.62 -12.35 -24.42
C ARG A 8 -1.39 -11.03 -23.67
N GLU A 9 -2.40 -10.17 -23.68
CA GLU A 9 -2.53 -9.17 -22.62
C GLU A 9 -2.81 -9.94 -21.32
N LEU A 10 -1.78 -10.07 -20.48
CA LEU A 10 -1.95 -10.59 -19.13
C LEU A 10 -3.00 -9.71 -18.42
N PRO A 11 -4.00 -10.30 -17.75
CA PRO A 11 -5.04 -9.50 -17.11
C PRO A 11 -4.40 -8.60 -16.04
N ARG A 12 -4.83 -7.31 -15.97
CA ARG A 12 -4.51 -6.30 -14.94
C ARG A 12 -4.97 -6.73 -13.53
N ARG A 13 -4.57 -7.92 -13.05
CA ARG A 13 -5.19 -8.62 -11.91
C ARG A 13 -4.18 -9.02 -10.83
N ARG A 14 -3.18 -8.18 -10.54
CA ARG A 14 -2.18 -8.48 -9.50
C ARG A 14 -1.85 -7.34 -8.55
N GLN A 15 -2.53 -6.19 -8.63
CA GLN A 15 -2.33 -5.07 -7.71
C GLN A 15 -3.67 -4.62 -7.11
N PRO A 16 -4.21 -5.36 -6.11
CA PRO A 16 -5.51 -5.07 -5.52
C PRO A 16 -5.50 -3.79 -4.70
N PHE A 17 -4.34 -3.34 -4.23
CA PHE A 17 -4.24 -2.19 -3.36
C PHE A 17 -3.98 -0.90 -4.12
N ARG A 18 -4.71 0.15 -3.76
CA ARG A 18 -4.49 1.54 -4.16
C ARG A 18 -4.18 2.37 -2.93
N ILE A 19 -2.99 2.96 -2.88
CA ILE A 19 -2.55 3.89 -1.85
C ILE A 19 -2.97 5.29 -2.27
N VAL A 20 -3.88 5.89 -1.52
CA VAL A 20 -4.38 7.26 -1.72
C VAL A 20 -3.80 8.16 -0.64
N GLN A 21 -3.20 9.28 -1.06
CA GLN A 21 -2.52 10.19 -0.15
C GLN A 21 -2.71 11.63 -0.62
N LYS A 22 -3.19 12.50 0.27
CA LYS A 22 -3.45 13.90 -0.07
C LYS A 22 -2.17 14.59 -0.55
N GLY A 23 -2.23 15.20 -1.73
CA GLY A 23 -1.09 15.91 -2.33
C GLY A 23 -0.12 15.03 -3.11
N TYR A 24 -0.40 13.73 -3.26
CA TYR A 24 0.44 12.81 -4.03
C TYR A 24 -0.38 12.00 -5.03
N PRO A 25 0.23 11.57 -6.16
CA PRO A 25 -0.39 10.60 -7.05
C PRO A 25 -0.64 9.27 -6.34
N ASP A 26 -1.67 8.56 -6.77
CA ASP A 26 -1.95 7.23 -6.23
C ASP A 26 -0.85 6.22 -6.61
N ILE A 27 -0.62 5.24 -5.74
CA ILE A 27 0.26 4.10 -6.00
C ILE A 27 -0.54 2.81 -5.99
N PHE A 28 -0.22 1.89 -6.88
CA PHE A 28 -0.80 0.54 -6.89
C PHE A 28 0.20 -0.48 -6.34
N ALA A 29 -0.30 -1.42 -5.53
CA ALA A 29 0.50 -2.45 -4.88
C ALA A 29 -0.20 -3.82 -4.92
N ALA A 30 0.60 -4.88 -5.01
CA ALA A 30 0.19 -6.27 -5.05
C ALA A 30 -0.25 -6.82 -3.70
N ASP A 31 0.43 -6.40 -2.65
CA ASP A 31 0.23 -6.91 -1.31
C ASP A 31 0.61 -5.84 -0.26
N TRP A 32 0.45 -6.19 1.02
CA TRP A 32 0.74 -5.31 2.15
C TRP A 32 2.22 -4.89 2.21
N ALA A 33 3.13 -5.79 1.85
CA ALA A 33 4.56 -5.55 1.89
C ALA A 33 4.99 -4.55 0.81
N GLU A 34 4.49 -4.72 -0.41
CA GLU A 34 4.69 -3.76 -1.49
C GLU A 34 4.05 -2.41 -1.17
N ALA A 35 2.86 -2.38 -0.58
CA ALA A 35 2.22 -1.13 -0.19
C ALA A 35 3.05 -0.34 0.84
N SER A 36 3.53 -1.03 1.88
CA SER A 36 4.40 -0.46 2.91
C SER A 36 5.72 0.06 2.34
N ARG A 37 6.34 -0.72 1.44
CA ARG A 37 7.60 -0.35 0.78
C ARG A 37 7.43 0.90 -0.07
N GLN A 38 6.46 0.92 -0.99
CA GLN A 38 6.29 2.06 -1.90
C GLN A 38 5.90 3.36 -1.17
N TYR A 39 5.11 3.27 -0.09
CA TYR A 39 4.85 4.42 0.77
C TYR A 39 6.14 4.93 1.42
N SER A 40 6.96 4.02 1.95
CA SER A 40 8.21 4.37 2.64
C SER A 40 9.25 4.95 1.68
N ASP A 41 9.39 4.38 0.48
CA ASP A 41 10.25 4.91 -0.57
C ASP A 41 9.85 6.35 -0.94
N ARG A 42 8.54 6.59 -1.13
CA ARG A 42 8.03 7.94 -1.38
C ARG A 42 8.36 8.89 -0.23
N ARG A 43 8.08 8.49 1.01
CA ARG A 43 8.39 9.28 2.22
C ARG A 43 9.86 9.70 2.23
N ASP A 44 10.74 8.73 2.03
CA ASP A 44 12.19 8.93 2.14
C ASP A 44 12.72 9.84 1.02
N LEU A 45 12.14 9.78 -0.18
CA LEU A 45 12.46 10.69 -1.28
C LEU A 45 12.07 12.15 -1.01
N THR A 46 11.11 12.42 -0.11
CA THR A 46 10.72 13.81 0.19
C THR A 46 11.68 14.53 1.13
N GLY A 47 12.49 13.79 1.90
CA GLY A 47 13.39 14.38 2.89
C GLY A 47 12.71 15.07 4.08
N LEU A 48 11.38 15.03 4.19
CA LEU A 48 10.61 15.71 5.25
C LEU A 48 10.78 15.07 6.64
N GLY A 49 11.39 13.89 6.72
CA GLY A 49 11.42 13.07 7.92
C GLY A 49 10.07 12.40 8.20
N ALA A 50 10.10 11.22 8.83
CA ALA A 50 8.92 10.37 8.88
C ALA A 50 7.70 11.04 9.53
N SER A 51 7.89 11.74 10.66
CA SER A 51 6.80 12.33 11.44
C SER A 51 6.04 13.47 10.73
N MET A 52 6.65 14.12 9.72
CA MET A 52 6.04 15.22 8.97
C MET A 52 5.41 14.76 7.65
N PHE A 53 5.68 13.53 7.24
CA PHE A 53 5.11 12.96 6.02
C PHE A 53 3.70 12.42 6.32
N PRO A 54 2.68 12.82 5.54
CA PRO A 54 1.30 12.45 5.84
C PRO A 54 1.09 10.94 5.75
N ASP A 55 0.16 10.41 6.55
CA ASP A 55 -0.32 9.04 6.39
C ASP A 55 -1.02 8.85 5.03
N ALA A 56 -1.24 7.58 4.66
CA ALA A 56 -1.96 7.23 3.44
C ALA A 56 -3.05 6.21 3.73
N THR A 57 -4.13 6.26 2.95
CA THR A 57 -5.21 5.27 3.01
C THR A 57 -4.97 4.18 1.97
N LEU A 58 -5.05 2.93 2.38
CA LEU A 58 -5.05 1.78 1.49
C LEU A 58 -6.47 1.38 1.14
N LEU A 59 -6.77 1.32 -0.15
CA LEU A 59 -8.06 0.90 -0.69
C LEU A 59 -7.92 -0.44 -1.41
N VAL A 60 -8.95 -1.27 -1.34
CA VAL A 60 -9.23 -2.32 -2.33
C VAL A 60 -10.47 -1.90 -3.10
N GLU A 61 -10.32 -1.77 -4.41
CA GLU A 61 -11.31 -1.11 -5.28
C GLU A 61 -11.60 0.32 -4.80
N HIS A 62 -12.63 0.51 -3.98
CA HIS A 62 -13.03 1.79 -3.38
C HIS A 62 -13.24 1.71 -1.87
N VAL A 63 -12.97 0.55 -1.25
CA VAL A 63 -13.19 0.29 0.17
C VAL A 63 -11.89 0.51 0.94
N PRO A 64 -11.88 1.38 1.98
CA PRO A 64 -10.74 1.49 2.88
C PRO A 64 -10.49 0.17 3.62
N VAL A 65 -9.29 -0.37 3.48
CA VAL A 65 -8.86 -1.61 4.13
C VAL A 65 -7.69 -1.40 5.09
N GLY A 66 -7.01 -0.25 5.03
CA GLY A 66 -6.00 0.10 6.02
C GLY A 66 -5.53 1.54 5.95
N ARG A 67 -4.79 1.95 6.98
CA ARG A 67 -4.06 3.22 7.06
C ARG A 67 -2.57 2.94 7.17
N ILE A 68 -1.77 3.43 6.22
CA ILE A 68 -0.31 3.38 6.30
C ILE A 68 0.18 4.55 7.13
N SER A 69 0.74 4.26 8.30
CA SER A 69 1.32 5.26 9.19
C SER A 69 2.72 5.66 8.78
N TYR A 70 3.20 6.79 9.31
CA TYR A 70 4.51 7.37 8.99
C TYR A 70 5.71 6.41 9.07
N ASN A 71 5.64 5.33 9.87
CA ASN A 71 6.71 4.35 10.03
C ASN A 71 6.61 3.14 9.07
N GLY A 72 5.64 3.16 8.15
CA GLY A 72 5.39 2.11 7.17
C GLY A 72 4.49 0.98 7.65
N ARG A 73 4.05 0.97 8.92
CA ARG A 73 3.06 0.00 9.41
C ARG A 73 1.67 0.31 8.87
N ILE A 74 0.91 -0.75 8.63
CA ILE A 74 -0.46 -0.67 8.13
C ILE A 74 -1.41 -1.07 9.26
N TRP A 75 -2.33 -0.17 9.59
CA TRP A 75 -3.31 -0.31 10.66
C TRP A 75 -4.72 -0.48 10.08
N LEU A 76 -5.67 -0.88 10.91
CA LEU A 76 -7.08 -0.77 10.56
C LEU A 76 -7.44 0.69 10.20
N PRO A 77 -8.37 0.92 9.26
CA PRO A 77 -8.90 2.25 9.01
C PRO A 77 -9.57 2.81 10.27
N GLY A 78 -9.40 4.11 10.53
CA GLY A 78 -10.05 4.82 11.64
C GLY A 78 -9.08 5.41 12.65
N GLU A 79 -9.62 5.71 13.83
CA GLU A 79 -8.85 6.15 14.98
C GLU A 79 -7.92 5.04 15.46
N TRP A 80 -6.77 5.42 16.01
CA TRP A 80 -5.78 4.47 16.51
C TRP A 80 -5.77 4.49 18.04
N HIS A 81 -5.75 3.31 18.63
CA HIS A 81 -5.61 3.12 20.07
C HIS A 81 -4.28 2.41 20.40
N PRO A 82 -3.68 2.68 21.58
CA PRO A 82 -2.41 2.08 21.99
C PRO A 82 -2.37 0.55 21.98
N GLU A 83 -3.51 -0.09 22.27
CA GLU A 83 -3.67 -1.55 22.27
C GLU A 83 -3.86 -2.17 20.88
N ASP A 84 -4.10 -1.35 19.84
CA ASP A 84 -4.29 -1.85 18.50
C ASP A 84 -3.04 -2.54 17.97
N ARG A 85 -3.25 -3.56 17.15
CA ARG A 85 -2.18 -4.23 16.42
C ARG A 85 -2.24 -3.84 14.95
N PRO A 86 -1.09 -3.63 14.30
CA PRO A 86 -1.08 -3.38 12.87
C PRO A 86 -1.56 -4.62 12.12
N LEU A 87 -2.29 -4.41 11.02
CA LEU A 87 -2.60 -5.44 10.03
C LEU A 87 -1.32 -5.96 9.36
N TYR A 88 -0.31 -5.10 9.25
CA TYR A 88 1.02 -5.43 8.75
C TYR A 88 2.10 -4.61 9.47
N ASP A 89 3.09 -5.29 10.07
CA ASP A 89 4.29 -4.68 10.64
C ASP A 89 5.50 -4.98 9.75
N ASN A 90 6.04 -3.94 9.12
CA ASN A 90 7.20 -4.03 8.22
C ASN A 90 8.53 -4.33 8.92
N ARG A 91 8.55 -4.44 10.25
CA ARG A 91 9.73 -4.81 11.04
C ARG A 91 9.75 -6.28 11.40
N ILE A 92 8.63 -6.99 11.23
CA ILE A 92 8.56 -8.43 11.49
C ILE A 92 8.90 -9.15 10.18
N PRO A 93 9.92 -10.02 10.18
CA PRO A 93 10.25 -10.80 8.99
C PRO A 93 9.07 -11.74 8.64
N PRO A 94 8.80 -11.97 7.35
CA PRO A 94 7.74 -12.89 6.94
C PRO A 94 8.05 -14.30 7.46
N GLY A 95 7.13 -14.89 8.24
CA GLY A 95 7.22 -16.27 8.75
C GLY A 95 7.71 -16.45 10.19
N ALA A 96 7.76 -15.38 10.99
CA ALA A 96 8.01 -15.44 12.43
C ALA A 96 6.76 -15.80 13.25
#